data_AF-A0A527VS43-F1
#
_entry.id   AF-A0A527VS43-F1
#
_cell.length_a   1.000
_cell.length_b   1.000
_cell.length_c   1.000
_cell.angle_alpha   90.00
_cell.angle_beta   90.00
_cell.angle_gamma   90.00
#
_symmetry.space_group_name_H-M   'P 1'
#
loop_
_entity.id
_entity.type
_entity.pdbx_description
1 polymer ?
#
loop_
_entity_poly.entity_id
_entity_poly.type
_entity_poly.pdbx_seq_one_letter_code
_entity_poly.pdbx_strand_id
1 'polypeptide(L)'
;DADPGIRRLRKGTGFAYLGPGGRAVDEATLVRIKAIVIPPAWTDVWISPDPDGHIQATGRDQRGRKQYRYHSQWTEERDGVKYSSLVAFAESLPALRRQIDADLRRRGLPLERVVASVVWLLDNTMIRIGNAAYARDNKSFGLTTLRDRHVEINGSSLRF
;
A
#
# COMPACT_ATOMS: atom_id res chain seq x y z
N ASP A 1 12.94 9.90 1.35
CA ASP A 1 13.24 10.56 0.06
C ASP A 1 13.85 11.95 0.23
N ALA A 2 14.11 12.38 1.48
CA ALA A 2 14.96 13.53 1.80
C ALA A 2 16.45 13.18 1.94
N ASP A 3 16.79 11.89 2.12
CA ASP A 3 18.18 11.46 2.28
C ASP A 3 18.95 11.48 0.95
N PRO A 4 20.23 11.90 0.97
CA PRO A 4 21.07 11.88 -0.22
C PRO A 4 21.24 10.44 -0.71
N GLY A 5 20.61 10.12 -1.84
CA GLY A 5 20.70 8.80 -2.47
C GLY A 5 21.28 8.84 -3.87
N ILE A 6 21.37 7.66 -4.47
CA ILE A 6 21.85 7.47 -5.83
C ILE A 6 20.73 7.82 -6.81
N ARG A 7 21.03 8.67 -7.79
CA ARG A 7 20.09 9.11 -8.83
C ARG A 7 20.34 8.35 -10.12
N ARG A 8 19.25 7.95 -10.79
CA ARG A 8 19.30 7.38 -12.15
C ARG A 8 19.08 8.47 -13.19
N LEU A 9 20.02 8.60 -14.12
CA LEU A 9 19.96 9.53 -15.24
C LEU A 9 19.88 8.77 -16.56
N ARG A 10 19.08 9.24 -17.50
CA ARG A 10 19.04 8.66 -18.85
C ARG A 10 20.28 9.08 -19.62
N LYS A 11 20.98 8.11 -20.24
CA LYS A 11 22.17 8.36 -21.07
C LYS A 11 22.11 7.53 -22.34
N GLY A 12 21.75 8.15 -23.46
CA GLY A 12 21.55 7.47 -24.73
C GLY A 12 20.46 6.40 -24.63
N THR A 13 20.82 5.16 -24.99
CA THR A 13 19.94 3.97 -24.88
C THR A 13 19.89 3.35 -23.49
N GLY A 14 20.73 3.82 -22.55
CA GLY A 14 20.85 3.25 -21.20
C GLY A 14 20.68 4.27 -20.08
N PHE A 15 21.20 3.91 -18.90
CA PHE A 15 21.16 4.72 -17.69
C PHE A 15 22.56 4.89 -17.09
N ALA A 16 22.80 6.07 -16.51
CA ALA A 16 23.93 6.37 -15.64
C ALA A 16 23.43 6.54 -14.20
N TYR A 17 24.29 6.22 -13.23
CA TYR A 17 23.97 6.28 -11.82
C TYR A 17 24.97 7.18 -11.10
N LEU A 18 24.46 8.20 -10.41
CA LEU A 18 25.28 9.16 -9.67
C LEU A 18 24.95 9.08 -8.19
N GLY A 19 25.97 8.90 -7.36
CA GLY A 19 25.83 8.92 -5.91
C GLY A 19 25.65 10.33 -5.33
N PRO A 20 25.56 10.44 -4.00
CA PRO A 20 25.60 11.72 -3.30
C PRO A 20 26.78 12.59 -3.78
N GLY A 21 26.50 13.83 -4.17
CA GLY A 21 27.53 14.74 -4.70
C GLY A 21 27.83 14.59 -6.20
N GLY A 22 27.05 13.79 -6.94
CA GLY A 22 27.11 13.77 -8.41
C GLY A 22 28.24 12.92 -9.00
N ARG A 23 28.97 12.17 -8.16
CA ARG A 23 30.02 11.24 -8.63
C ARG A 23 29.42 9.95 -9.16
N ALA A 24 30.07 9.36 -10.17
CA ALA A 24 29.70 8.03 -10.63
C ALA A 24 29.85 7.02 -9.49
N VAL A 25 28.91 6.07 -9.41
CA VAL A 25 28.98 4.97 -8.44
C VAL A 25 30.03 3.94 -8.87
N ASP A 26 30.55 3.16 -7.91
CA ASP A 26 31.52 2.10 -8.17
C ASP A 26 30.87 0.84 -8.81
N GLU A 27 31.71 -0.09 -9.26
CA GLU A 27 31.25 -1.31 -9.95
C GLU A 27 30.39 -2.19 -9.04
N ALA A 28 30.75 -2.31 -7.75
CA ALA A 28 29.98 -3.06 -6.77
C ALA A 28 28.55 -2.51 -6.62
N THR A 29 28.41 -1.18 -6.55
CA THR A 29 27.12 -0.51 -6.52
C THR A 29 26.34 -0.69 -7.83
N LEU A 30 27.00 -0.65 -8.99
CA LEU A 30 26.35 -0.91 -10.28
C LEU A 30 25.77 -2.32 -10.36
N VAL A 31 26.51 -3.33 -9.90
CA VAL A 31 26.04 -4.73 -9.85
C VAL A 31 24.80 -4.84 -8.96
N ARG A 32 24.83 -4.25 -7.76
CA ARG A 32 23.66 -4.21 -6.86
C ARG A 32 22.45 -3.55 -7.52
N ILE A 33 22.64 -2.40 -8.17
CA ILE A 33 21.55 -1.67 -8.83
C ILE A 33 20.88 -2.52 -9.93
N LYS A 34 21.67 -3.27 -10.70
CA LYS A 34 21.14 -4.19 -11.72
C LYS A 34 20.29 -5.30 -11.09
N ALA A 35 20.71 -5.82 -9.93
CA ALA A 35 19.98 -6.85 -9.19
C ALA A 35 18.63 -6.36 -8.61
N ILE A 36 18.45 -5.06 -8.37
CA ILE A 36 17.17 -4.50 -7.90
C ILE A 36 16.06 -4.59 -8.98
N VAL A 37 16.43 -4.73 -10.27
CA VAL A 37 15.50 -4.79 -11.41
C VAL A 37 14.48 -3.63 -11.40
N ILE A 38 15.02 -2.41 -11.47
CA ILE A 38 14.21 -1.18 -11.54
C ILE A 38 13.66 -1.03 -12.96
N PRO A 39 12.33 -1.00 -13.16
CA PRO A 39 11.74 -0.90 -14.49
C PRO A 39 12.28 0.32 -15.27
N PRO A 40 12.59 0.18 -16.57
CA PRO A 40 13.14 1.26 -17.37
C PRO A 40 12.15 2.41 -17.56
N ALA A 41 10.85 2.13 -17.49
CA ALA A 41 9.79 3.12 -17.60
C ALA A 41 9.62 4.03 -16.37
N TRP A 42 10.28 3.73 -15.24
CA TRP A 42 10.16 4.57 -14.05
C TRP A 42 10.92 5.90 -14.21
N THR A 43 10.30 7.00 -13.79
CA THR A 43 10.93 8.32 -13.68
C THR A 43 11.25 8.65 -12.22
N ASP A 44 11.96 9.76 -11.98
CA ASP A 44 12.34 10.23 -10.63
C ASP A 44 12.91 9.14 -9.72
N VAL A 45 13.78 8.30 -10.28
CA VAL A 45 14.31 7.15 -9.55
C VAL A 45 15.36 7.57 -8.54
N TRP A 46 15.10 7.22 -7.28
CA TRP A 46 16.00 7.32 -6.15
C TRP A 46 16.38 5.90 -5.71
N ILE A 47 17.65 5.67 -5.44
CA ILE A 47 18.20 4.38 -5.01
C ILE A 47 18.95 4.58 -3.69
N SER A 48 18.75 3.67 -2.74
CA SER A 48 19.41 3.72 -1.44
C SER A 48 20.93 3.57 -1.59
N PRO A 49 21.74 4.44 -0.96
CA PRO A 49 23.19 4.23 -0.90
C PRO A 49 23.54 3.03 -0.02
N ASP A 50 22.73 2.76 1.00
CA ASP A 50 22.87 1.64 1.92
C ASP A 50 22.38 0.34 1.26
N PRO A 51 23.24 -0.70 1.12
CA PRO A 51 22.84 -2.02 0.62
C PRO A 51 21.84 -2.73 1.55
N ASP A 52 21.84 -2.46 2.85
CA ASP A 52 20.99 -3.13 3.84
C ASP A 52 19.70 -2.35 4.14
N GLY A 53 19.51 -1.21 3.46
CA GLY A 53 18.30 -0.39 3.59
C GLY A 53 17.04 -1.16 3.19
N HIS A 54 16.03 -1.18 4.07
CA HIS A 54 14.76 -1.88 3.83
C HIS A 54 14.07 -1.47 2.52
N ILE A 55 14.16 -0.20 2.11
CA ILE A 55 13.81 0.28 0.76
C ILE A 55 15.08 0.44 -0.06
N GLN A 56 15.20 -0.31 -1.14
CA GLN A 56 16.36 -0.27 -2.05
C GLN A 56 16.19 0.77 -3.15
N ALA A 57 14.98 0.96 -3.67
CA ALA A 57 14.72 2.00 -4.66
C ALA A 57 13.28 2.51 -4.60
N THR A 58 13.10 3.75 -5.03
CA THR A 58 11.79 4.33 -5.33
C THR A 58 11.81 4.99 -6.70
N GLY A 59 10.65 5.14 -7.31
CA GLY A 59 10.49 5.88 -8.56
C GLY A 59 9.02 6.16 -8.83
N ARG A 60 8.72 6.80 -9.94
CA ARG A 60 7.35 7.03 -10.41
C ARG A 60 7.06 6.16 -11.61
N ASP A 61 5.92 5.47 -11.61
CA ASP A 61 5.47 4.75 -12.80
C ASP A 61 4.90 5.68 -13.88
N GLN A 62 4.46 5.11 -15.00
CA GLN A 62 3.85 5.84 -16.12
C GLN A 62 2.59 6.65 -15.73
N ARG A 63 1.99 6.35 -14.59
CA ARG A 63 0.83 7.06 -14.03
C ARG A 63 1.23 8.06 -12.95
N GLY A 64 2.53 8.32 -12.75
CA GLY A 64 3.08 9.23 -11.75
C GLY A 64 3.05 8.69 -10.31
N ARG A 65 2.60 7.44 -10.10
CA ARG A 65 2.47 6.85 -8.77
C ARG A 65 3.84 6.46 -8.24
N LYS A 66 4.11 6.78 -6.98
CA LYS A 66 5.36 6.38 -6.31
C LYS A 66 5.36 4.87 -6.11
N GLN A 67 6.35 4.21 -6.66
CA GLN A 67 6.60 2.77 -6.56
C GLN A 67 7.85 2.52 -5.72
N TYR A 68 7.91 1.33 -5.13
CA TYR A 68 8.97 0.93 -4.21
C TYR A 68 9.58 -0.40 -4.66
N ARG A 69 10.88 -0.56 -4.39
CA ARG A 69 11.61 -1.83 -4.39
C ARG A 69 12.18 -2.03 -2.99
N TYR A 70 11.81 -3.13 -2.35
CA TYR A 70 12.30 -3.49 -1.02
C TYR A 70 13.51 -4.41 -1.12
N HIS A 71 14.31 -4.46 -0.07
CA HIS A 71 15.35 -5.48 0.07
C HIS A 71 14.71 -6.88 0.13
N SER A 72 15.34 -7.89 -0.47
CA SER A 72 14.78 -9.25 -0.53
C SER A 72 14.63 -9.85 0.87
N GLN A 73 15.68 -9.77 1.70
CA GLN A 73 15.65 -10.28 3.07
C GLN A 73 14.62 -9.55 3.95
N TRP A 74 14.40 -8.25 3.74
CA TRP A 74 13.35 -7.51 4.45
C TRP A 74 11.95 -8.03 4.13
N THR A 75 11.73 -8.46 2.88
CA THR A 75 10.45 -9.06 2.48
C THR A 75 10.24 -10.40 3.17
N GLU A 76 11.28 -11.25 3.23
CA GLU A 76 11.25 -12.55 3.91
C GLU A 76 10.99 -12.42 5.41
N GLU A 77 11.68 -11.49 6.10
CA GLU A 77 11.48 -11.23 7.52
C GLU A 77 10.06 -10.70 7.82
N ARG A 78 9.55 -9.80 6.97
CA ARG A 78 8.20 -9.23 7.15
C ARG A 78 7.10 -10.24 6.85
N ASP A 79 7.32 -11.15 5.91
CA ASP A 79 6.39 -12.24 5.62
C ASP A 79 6.25 -13.18 6.83
N GLY A 80 7.33 -13.45 7.58
CA GLY A 80 7.28 -14.21 8.83
C GLY A 80 6.51 -13.49 9.95
N VAL A 81 6.76 -12.20 10.14
CA VAL A 81 6.06 -11.37 11.15
C VAL A 81 4.57 -11.20 10.84
N LYS A 82 4.17 -11.27 9.57
CA LYS A 82 2.77 -11.17 9.16
C LYS A 82 1.91 -12.24 9.83
N TYR A 83 2.41 -13.47 9.95
CA TYR A 83 1.65 -14.57 10.55
C TYR A 83 1.58 -14.49 12.07
N SER A 84 2.62 -13.99 12.74
CA SER A 84 2.60 -13.88 14.21
C SER A 84 1.53 -12.90 14.70
N SER A 85 1.22 -11.86 13.92
CA SER A 85 0.15 -10.91 14.26
C SER A 85 -1.27 -11.48 14.17
N LEU A 86 -1.46 -12.59 13.45
CA LEU A 86 -2.79 -13.17 13.23
C LEU A 86 -3.40 -13.75 14.51
N VAL A 87 -2.59 -14.31 15.42
CA VAL A 87 -3.08 -14.88 16.67
C VAL A 87 -3.66 -13.79 17.56
N ALA A 88 -2.88 -12.73 17.83
CA ALA A 88 -3.34 -11.58 18.60
C ALA A 88 -4.56 -10.90 17.95
N PHE A 89 -4.60 -10.82 16.62
CA PHE A 89 -5.77 -10.32 15.91
C PHE A 89 -7.01 -11.21 16.15
N ALA A 90 -6.87 -12.54 16.01
CA ALA A 90 -7.96 -13.48 16.23
C ALA A 90 -8.51 -13.42 17.66
N GLU A 91 -7.62 -13.30 18.65
CA GLU A 91 -8.00 -13.12 20.07
C GLU A 91 -8.77 -11.82 20.32
N SER A 92 -8.55 -10.78 19.53
CA SER A 92 -9.27 -9.50 19.64
C SER A 92 -10.67 -9.51 18.99
N LEU A 93 -10.94 -10.45 18.06
CA LEU A 93 -12.20 -10.49 17.30
C LEU A 93 -13.46 -10.58 18.19
N PRO A 94 -13.51 -11.40 19.27
CA PRO A 94 -14.70 -11.46 20.12
C PRO A 94 -15.02 -10.14 20.82
N ALA A 95 -14.01 -9.37 21.23
CA ALA A 95 -14.23 -8.05 21.82
C ALA A 95 -14.68 -7.04 20.77
N LEU A 96 -14.03 -7.04 19.59
CA LEU A 96 -14.39 -6.19 18.46
C LEU A 96 -15.84 -6.41 18.01
N ARG A 97 -16.25 -7.67 17.81
CA ARG A 97 -17.62 -8.01 17.36
C ARG A 97 -18.69 -7.60 18.36
N ARG A 98 -18.43 -7.73 19.67
CA ARG A 98 -19.34 -7.22 20.72
C ARG A 98 -19.50 -5.70 20.65
N GLN A 99 -18.42 -4.96 20.39
CA GLN A 99 -18.47 -3.50 20.23
C GLN A 99 -19.27 -3.11 18.98
N ILE A 100 -19.02 -3.79 17.85
CA ILE A 100 -19.78 -3.59 16.60
C ILE A 100 -21.28 -3.77 16.84
N ASP A 101 -21.68 -4.88 17.47
CA ASP A 101 -23.10 -5.15 17.77
C ASP A 101 -23.73 -4.08 18.68
N ALA A 102 -22.98 -3.57 19.67
CA ALA A 102 -23.44 -2.50 20.54
C ALA A 102 -23.64 -1.19 19.76
N ASP A 103 -22.70 -0.83 18.89
CA ASP A 103 -22.74 0.40 18.10
C ASP A 103 -23.82 0.36 17.00
N LEU A 104 -24.05 -0.80 16.37
CA LEU A 104 -25.12 -0.99 15.39
C LEU A 104 -26.52 -0.79 15.99
N ARG A 105 -26.69 -1.06 17.29
CA ARG A 105 -27.96 -0.86 18.02
C ARG A 105 -28.23 0.59 18.43
N ARG A 106 -27.28 1.51 18.24
CA ARG A 106 -27.48 2.93 18.59
C ARG A 106 -28.62 3.55 17.75
N ARG A 107 -29.36 4.49 18.34
CA ARG A 107 -30.44 5.22 17.65
C ARG A 107 -29.85 6.29 16.71
N GLY A 108 -30.51 6.53 15.59
CA GLY A 108 -30.04 7.49 14.57
C GLY A 108 -28.82 7.00 13.79
N LEU A 109 -28.06 7.92 13.20
CA LEU A 109 -26.83 7.65 12.43
C LEU A 109 -25.61 8.37 13.04
N PRO A 110 -25.26 8.11 14.31
CA PRO A 110 -24.03 8.65 14.90
C PRO A 110 -22.81 8.02 14.23
N LEU A 111 -21.65 8.70 14.35
CA LEU A 111 -20.39 8.27 13.76
C LEU A 111 -20.08 6.80 14.06
N GLU A 112 -20.27 6.38 15.30
CA GLU A 112 -19.95 5.03 15.76
C GLU A 112 -20.81 3.97 15.08
N ARG A 113 -22.09 4.25 14.83
CA ARG A 113 -22.97 3.33 14.10
C ARG A 113 -22.54 3.18 12.65
N VAL A 114 -22.13 4.30 12.02
CA VAL A 114 -21.64 4.30 10.64
C VAL A 114 -20.31 3.53 10.54
N VAL A 115 -19.38 3.79 11.46
CA VAL A 115 -18.09 3.05 11.54
C VAL A 115 -18.35 1.57 11.78
N ALA A 116 -19.20 1.21 12.73
CA ALA A 116 -19.55 -0.18 13.01
C ALA A 116 -20.16 -0.88 11.78
N SER A 117 -20.99 -0.18 10.99
CA SER A 117 -21.54 -0.69 9.73
C SER A 117 -20.45 -0.97 8.69
N VAL A 118 -19.46 -0.07 8.56
CA VAL A 118 -18.31 -0.28 7.66
C VAL A 118 -17.46 -1.46 8.12
N VAL A 119 -17.15 -1.58 9.41
CA VAL A 119 -16.35 -2.69 9.94
C VAL A 119 -17.10 -4.02 9.84
N TRP A 120 -18.41 -4.02 10.09
CA TRP A 120 -19.25 -5.21 9.90
C TRP A 120 -19.24 -5.68 8.45
N LEU A 121 -19.39 -4.76 7.49
CA LEU A 121 -19.31 -5.10 6.07
C LEU A 121 -17.92 -5.64 5.70
N LEU A 122 -16.85 -5.07 6.26
CA LEU A 122 -15.49 -5.57 6.04
C LEU A 122 -15.34 -7.03 6.50
N ASP A 123 -15.85 -7.36 7.69
CA ASP A 123 -15.80 -8.72 8.28
C ASP A 123 -16.65 -9.75 7.49
N ASN A 124 -17.73 -9.30 6.83
CA ASN A 124 -18.71 -10.20 6.19
C ASN A 124 -18.63 -10.26 4.66
N THR A 125 -18.01 -9.29 3.99
CA THR A 125 -18.05 -9.18 2.51
C THR A 125 -16.68 -9.22 1.85
N MET A 126 -15.59 -9.07 2.61
CA MET A 126 -14.22 -8.95 2.09
C MET A 126 -14.01 -7.78 1.10
N ILE A 127 -14.97 -6.85 0.98
CA ILE A 127 -14.85 -5.64 0.18
C ILE A 127 -13.74 -4.78 0.79
N ARG A 128 -12.85 -4.26 -0.06
CA ARG A 128 -11.78 -3.36 0.38
C ARG A 128 -12.36 -2.08 0.96
N ILE A 129 -11.65 -1.48 1.92
CA ILE A 129 -12.05 -0.20 2.56
C ILE A 129 -12.32 0.90 1.51
N GLY A 130 -11.54 0.94 0.43
CA GLY A 130 -11.64 1.98 -0.60
C GLY A 130 -10.95 3.28 -0.19
N ASN A 131 -10.71 4.15 -1.17
CA ASN A 131 -10.10 5.47 -0.96
C ASN A 131 -10.66 6.42 -2.02
N ALA A 132 -11.00 7.65 -1.60
CA ALA A 132 -11.50 8.71 -2.48
C ALA A 132 -10.61 8.98 -3.70
N ALA A 133 -9.28 8.87 -3.58
CA ALA A 133 -8.37 9.04 -4.71
C ALA A 133 -8.61 7.98 -5.80
N TYR A 134 -8.72 6.70 -5.42
CA TYR A 134 -8.99 5.61 -6.36
C TYR A 134 -10.41 5.67 -6.95
N ALA A 135 -11.39 6.11 -6.14
CA ALA A 135 -12.75 6.30 -6.62
C ALA A 135 -12.85 7.38 -7.72
N ARG A 136 -12.09 8.47 -7.59
CA ARG A 136 -12.02 9.53 -8.61
C ARG A 136 -11.24 9.09 -9.84
N ASP A 137 -10.03 8.58 -9.66
CA ASP A 137 -9.08 8.41 -10.76
C ASP A 137 -9.29 7.12 -11.54
N ASN A 138 -9.87 6.09 -10.91
CA ASN A 138 -10.03 4.75 -11.49
C ASN A 138 -11.49 4.28 -11.57
N LYS A 139 -12.46 5.10 -11.17
CA LYS A 139 -13.88 4.69 -11.01
C LYS A 139 -14.03 3.38 -10.20
N SER A 140 -13.12 3.15 -9.25
CA SER A 140 -13.05 1.94 -8.42
C SER A 140 -13.52 2.26 -7.01
N PHE A 141 -14.50 1.52 -6.50
CA PHE A 141 -15.15 1.82 -5.22
C PHE A 141 -14.85 0.71 -4.18
N GLY A 142 -14.71 1.12 -2.92
CA GLY A 142 -14.71 0.26 -1.74
C GLY A 142 -15.66 0.81 -0.67
N LEU A 143 -15.73 0.18 0.50
CA LEU A 143 -16.74 0.43 1.54
C LEU A 143 -16.96 1.91 1.88
N THR A 144 -15.89 2.69 1.99
CA THR A 144 -15.94 4.13 2.34
C THR A 144 -16.24 5.06 1.16
N THR A 145 -16.45 4.50 -0.02
CA THR A 145 -16.67 5.23 -1.28
C THR A 145 -17.86 4.69 -2.08
N LEU A 146 -18.61 3.73 -1.51
CA LEU A 146 -19.86 3.23 -2.09
C LEU A 146 -20.86 4.39 -2.22
N ARG A 147 -21.77 4.25 -3.18
CA ARG A 147 -22.86 5.18 -3.46
C ARG A 147 -24.15 4.37 -3.52
N ASP A 148 -25.29 5.03 -3.43
CA ASP A 148 -26.60 4.36 -3.39
C ASP A 148 -26.82 3.39 -4.56
N ARG A 149 -26.34 3.75 -5.76
CA ARG A 149 -26.41 2.89 -6.97
C ARG A 149 -25.55 1.62 -6.92
N HIS A 150 -24.66 1.49 -5.93
CA HIS A 150 -23.78 0.33 -5.76
C HIS A 150 -24.34 -0.67 -4.73
N VAL A 151 -25.58 -0.49 -4.26
CA VAL A 151 -26.23 -1.43 -3.37
C VAL A 151 -27.69 -1.62 -3.77
N GLU A 152 -28.10 -2.88 -3.89
CA GLU A 152 -29.50 -3.28 -4.03
C GLU A 152 -29.97 -3.87 -2.70
N ILE A 153 -31.10 -3.38 -2.18
CA ILE A 153 -31.67 -3.82 -0.91
C ILE A 153 -33.00 -4.52 -1.17
N ASN A 154 -33.06 -5.82 -0.84
CA ASN A 154 -34.26 -6.65 -0.98
C ASN A 154 -34.59 -7.30 0.37
N GLY A 155 -35.45 -6.64 1.16
CA GLY A 155 -35.78 -7.09 2.51
C GLY A 155 -34.54 -7.11 3.42
N SER A 156 -34.13 -8.29 3.87
CA SER A 156 -32.91 -8.51 4.66
C SER A 156 -31.66 -8.83 3.82
N SER A 157 -31.79 -8.86 2.49
CA SER A 157 -30.69 -9.12 1.57
C SER A 157 -30.08 -7.82 1.03
N LEU A 158 -28.75 -7.77 1.04
CA LEU A 158 -27.95 -6.71 0.44
C LEU A 158 -27.10 -7.31 -0.68
N ARG A 159 -27.15 -6.71 -1.87
CA ARG A 159 -26.23 -7.03 -2.98
C ARG A 159 -25.40 -5.79 -3.27
N PHE A 160 -24.09 -5.96 -3.28
CA PHE A 160 -23.08 -4.94 -3.58
C PHE A 160 -22.43 -5.21 -4.94
#